data_AF-D5RTH3-F1
#
_entry.id   AF-D5RTH3-F1
#
_cell.length_a   1.000
_cell.length_b   1.000
_cell.length_c   1.000
_cell.angle_alpha   90.00
_cell.angle_beta   90.00
_cell.angle_gamma   90.00
#
_symmetry.space_group_name_H-M   'P 1'
#
loop_
_entity.id
_entity.type
_entity.pdbx_description
1 polymer ?
#
loop_
_entity_poly.entity_id
_entity_poly.type
_entity_poly.pdbx_seq_one_letter_code
_entity_poly.pdbx_strand_id
1 'polypeptide(L)'
;MSDAIAAPDMIREMVQAHRPSGLDRAYAAVARLCGISPRRVRGYWHGEATDPRQSESCRIRDGYAAWITAETRRLDARRALLEARLDALRTSHDSIHSPGAGAAAVAACPPADGAVRHLA
;
A
#
# COMPACT_ATOMS: atom_id res chain seq x y z
N MET A 1 9.96 -24.56 -18.29
CA MET A 1 9.46 -23.60 -19.29
C MET A 1 8.67 -22.58 -18.52
N SER A 2 9.12 -21.32 -18.42
CA SER A 2 8.30 -20.27 -17.80
C SER A 2 7.01 -20.14 -18.61
N ASP A 3 5.87 -20.34 -17.97
CA ASP A 3 4.57 -20.08 -18.58
C ASP A 3 4.50 -18.59 -18.92
N ALA A 4 4.72 -18.27 -20.20
CA ALA A 4 4.58 -16.92 -20.69
C ALA A 4 3.10 -16.53 -20.55
N ILE A 5 2.82 -15.55 -19.69
CA ILE A 5 1.46 -15.04 -19.51
C ILE A 5 0.90 -14.64 -20.88
N ALA A 6 -0.25 -15.20 -21.25
CA ALA A 6 -0.86 -14.89 -22.53
C ALA A 6 -1.47 -13.49 -22.51
N ALA A 7 -1.53 -12.84 -23.66
CA ALA A 7 -2.11 -11.49 -23.78
C ALA A 7 -3.56 -11.38 -23.25
N PRO A 8 -4.46 -12.37 -23.44
CA PRO A 8 -5.79 -12.35 -22.81
C PRO A 8 -5.73 -12.31 -21.28
N ASP A 9 -4.78 -13.03 -20.67
CA ASP A 9 -4.63 -13.10 -19.21
C ASP A 9 -4.10 -11.77 -18.66
N MET A 10 -3.13 -11.14 -19.34
CA MET A 10 -2.67 -9.78 -19.01
C MET A 10 -3.83 -8.78 -19.01
N ILE A 11 -4.69 -8.83 -20.03
CA ILE A 11 -5.87 -7.97 -20.12
C ILE A 11 -6.83 -8.21 -18.95
N ARG A 12 -7.10 -9.48 -18.63
CA ARG A 12 -7.99 -9.83 -17.51
C ARG A 12 -7.45 -9.31 -16.19
N GLU A 13 -6.16 -9.48 -15.94
CA GLU A 13 -5.52 -8.98 -14.73
C GLU A 13 -5.65 -7.44 -14.61
N MET A 14 -5.31 -6.71 -15.68
CA MET A 14 -5.44 -5.25 -15.70
C MET A 14 -6.88 -4.78 -15.52
N VAL A 15 -7.86 -5.44 -16.16
CA VAL A 15 -9.29 -5.08 -16.01
C VAL A 15 -9.75 -5.34 -14.59
N GLN A 16 -9.37 -6.49 -14.01
CA GLN A 16 -9.74 -6.84 -12.64
C GLN A 16 -9.16 -5.84 -11.63
N ALA A 17 -7.93 -5.36 -11.83
CA ALA A 17 -7.31 -4.34 -11.00
C ALA A 17 -8.06 -2.99 -11.05
N HIS A 18 -8.62 -2.63 -12.21
CA HIS A 18 -9.39 -1.39 -12.40
C HIS A 18 -10.88 -1.54 -12.06
N ARG A 19 -11.37 -2.77 -11.82
CA ARG A 19 -12.79 -3.08 -11.56
C ARG A 19 -13.44 -2.24 -10.45
N PRO A 20 -12.76 -1.86 -9.34
CA PRO A 20 -13.37 -1.01 -8.32
C PRO A 20 -13.86 0.34 -8.83
N SER A 21 -13.35 0.82 -9.97
CA SER A 21 -13.79 2.07 -10.61
C SER A 21 -15.04 1.92 -11.49
N GLY A 22 -15.53 0.69 -11.70
CA GLY A 22 -16.59 0.35 -12.64
C GLY A 22 -16.04 -0.33 -13.90
N LEU A 23 -16.80 -1.27 -14.46
CA LEU A 23 -16.34 -2.15 -15.53
C LEU A 23 -16.06 -1.40 -16.84
N ASP A 24 -16.93 -0.46 -17.23
CA ASP A 24 -16.73 0.34 -18.44
C ASP A 24 -15.51 1.26 -18.33
N ARG A 25 -15.27 1.80 -17.13
CA ARG A 25 -14.07 2.60 -16.85
C ARG A 25 -12.81 1.75 -16.87
N ALA A 26 -12.88 0.52 -16.36
CA ALA A 26 -11.78 -0.44 -16.44
C ALA A 26 -11.43 -0.76 -17.90
N TYR A 27 -12.43 -1.05 -18.75
CA TYR A 27 -12.19 -1.28 -20.17
C TYR A 27 -11.55 -0.07 -20.86
N ALA A 28 -12.04 1.14 -20.59
CA ALA A 28 -11.48 2.35 -21.16
C ALA A 28 -10.06 2.67 -20.66
N ALA A 29 -9.73 2.33 -19.42
CA ALA A 29 -8.39 2.48 -18.87
C ALA A 29 -7.41 1.51 -19.54
N VAL A 30 -7.76 0.22 -19.60
CA VAL A 30 -6.92 -0.82 -20.21
C VAL A 30 -6.75 -0.61 -21.71
N ALA A 31 -7.81 -0.20 -22.40
CA ALA A 31 -7.77 0.18 -23.82
C ALA A 31 -6.72 1.26 -24.09
N ARG A 32 -6.65 2.30 -23.24
CA ARG A 32 -5.66 3.38 -23.35
C ARG A 32 -4.24 2.88 -23.06
N LEU A 33 -4.05 2.06 -22.04
CA LEU A 33 -2.74 1.50 -21.68
C LEU A 33 -2.16 0.63 -22.80
N CYS A 34 -3.00 -0.20 -23.43
CA CYS A 34 -2.57 -1.17 -24.43
C CYS A 34 -2.69 -0.67 -25.88
N GLY A 35 -3.22 0.54 -26.11
CA GLY A 35 -3.43 1.07 -27.46
C GLY A 35 -4.36 0.21 -28.32
N ILE A 36 -5.43 -0.33 -27.72
CA ILE A 36 -6.46 -1.14 -28.40
C ILE A 36 -7.85 -0.61 -28.08
N SER A 37 -8.87 -1.03 -28.84
CA SER A 37 -10.24 -0.55 -28.61
C SER A 37 -10.87 -1.16 -27.35
N PRO A 38 -11.76 -0.43 -26.64
CA PRO A 38 -12.49 -0.98 -25.49
C PRO A 38 -13.32 -2.23 -25.85
N ARG A 39 -13.88 -2.29 -27.07
CA ARG A 39 -14.56 -3.49 -27.58
C ARG A 39 -13.63 -4.70 -27.61
N ARG A 40 -12.37 -4.50 -28.01
CA ARG A 40 -11.38 -5.57 -28.07
C ARG A 40 -11.00 -6.06 -26.68
N VAL A 41 -10.77 -5.14 -25.74
CA VAL A 41 -10.55 -5.45 -24.30
C VAL A 41 -11.71 -6.28 -23.76
N ARG A 42 -12.95 -5.87 -24.03
CA ARG A 42 -14.16 -6.60 -23.61
C ARG A 42 -14.22 -8.00 -24.21
N GLY A 43 -13.82 -8.16 -25.47
CA GLY A 43 -13.72 -9.47 -26.12
C GLY A 43 -12.73 -10.40 -25.41
N TYR A 44 -11.56 -9.89 -25.00
CA TYR A 44 -10.58 -10.66 -24.20
C TYR A 44 -11.11 -11.01 -22.80
N TRP A 45 -11.80 -10.06 -22.16
CA TRP A 45 -12.41 -10.26 -20.85
C TRP A 45 -13.43 -11.39 -20.85
N HIS A 46 -14.35 -11.40 -21.82
CA HIS A 46 -15.40 -12.43 -21.93
C HIS A 46 -14.94 -13.71 -22.66
N GLY A 47 -13.70 -13.75 -23.18
CA GLY A 47 -13.19 -14.89 -23.94
C GLY A 47 -13.69 -15.00 -25.37
N GLU A 48 -14.35 -13.97 -25.90
CA GLU A 48 -14.78 -13.87 -27.30
C GLU A 48 -13.60 -13.63 -28.26
N ALA A 49 -12.49 -13.07 -27.74
CA ALA A 49 -11.24 -12.94 -28.45
C ALA A 49 -10.14 -13.68 -27.67
N THR A 50 -9.46 -14.61 -28.32
CA THR A 50 -8.40 -15.43 -27.72
C THR A 50 -7.07 -15.35 -28.48
N ASP A 51 -7.12 -15.00 -29.76
CA ASP A 51 -5.93 -14.94 -30.63
C ASP A 51 -5.64 -13.49 -31.09
N PRO A 52 -4.79 -12.75 -30.35
CA PRO A 52 -4.30 -11.44 -30.79
C PRO A 52 -3.31 -11.57 -31.94
N ARG A 53 -3.41 -10.66 -32.91
CA ARG A 53 -2.34 -10.46 -33.90
C ARG A 53 -1.03 -10.15 -33.19
N GLN A 54 0.10 -10.53 -33.77
CA GLN A 54 1.42 -10.32 -33.16
C GLN A 54 1.66 -8.86 -32.73
N SER A 55 1.26 -7.89 -33.57
CA SER A 55 1.38 -6.46 -33.24
C SER A 55 0.50 -6.03 -32.06
N GLU A 56 -0.68 -6.64 -31.91
CA GLU A 56 -1.58 -6.42 -30.77
C GLU A 56 -0.97 -7.01 -29.50
N SER A 57 -0.43 -8.24 -29.57
CA SER A 57 0.29 -8.89 -28.48
C SER A 57 1.47 -8.07 -27.98
N CYS A 58 2.25 -7.45 -28.87
CA CYS A 58 3.34 -6.58 -28.46
C CYS A 58 2.83 -5.35 -27.69
N ARG A 59 1.82 -4.64 -28.20
CA ARG A 59 1.26 -3.48 -27.49
C ARG A 59 0.65 -3.85 -26.14
N ILE A 60 -0.01 -4.99 -26.04
CA ILE A 60 -0.56 -5.49 -24.77
C ILE A 60 0.58 -5.76 -23.79
N ARG A 61 1.66 -6.43 -24.22
CA ARG A 61 2.82 -6.68 -23.36
C ARG A 61 3.49 -5.38 -22.91
N ASP A 62 3.68 -4.42 -23.80
CA ASP A 62 4.31 -3.14 -23.47
C ASP A 62 3.44 -2.34 -22.48
N GLY A 63 2.13 -2.28 -22.74
CA GLY A 63 1.16 -1.62 -21.85
C GLY A 63 1.09 -2.30 -20.47
N TYR A 64 1.14 -3.63 -20.44
CA TYR A 64 1.17 -4.42 -19.21
C TYR A 64 2.45 -4.17 -18.41
N ALA A 65 3.62 -4.19 -19.06
CA ALA A 65 4.90 -3.91 -18.40
C ALA A 65 4.95 -2.49 -17.82
N ALA A 66 4.42 -1.51 -18.55
CA ALA A 66 4.31 -0.14 -18.08
C ALA A 66 3.37 -0.03 -16.87
N TRP A 67 2.22 -0.73 -16.89
CA TRP A 67 1.28 -0.77 -15.79
C TRP A 67 1.89 -1.42 -14.54
N ILE A 68 2.51 -2.59 -14.66
CA ILE A 68 3.18 -3.27 -13.54
C ILE A 68 4.24 -2.35 -12.92
N THR A 69 5.06 -1.69 -13.74
CA THR A 69 6.09 -0.75 -13.25
C THR A 69 5.47 0.39 -12.43
N ALA A 70 4.36 0.96 -12.91
CA ALA A 70 3.65 2.02 -12.21
C ALA A 70 3.01 1.52 -10.91
N GLU A 71 2.40 0.33 -10.94
CA GLU A 71 1.74 -0.26 -9.77
C GLU A 71 2.76 -0.65 -8.69
N THR A 72 3.90 -1.24 -9.06
CA THR A 72 4.99 -1.53 -8.13
C THR A 72 5.46 -0.27 -7.42
N ARG A 73 5.72 0.83 -8.15
CA ARG A 73 6.11 2.11 -7.56
C ARG A 73 5.06 2.65 -6.57
N ARG A 74 3.78 2.52 -6.91
CA ARG A 74 2.67 2.95 -6.06
C ARG A 74 2.60 2.10 -4.78
N LEU A 75 2.77 0.79 -4.90
CA LEU A 75 2.77 -0.14 -3.76
C LEU A 75 3.97 0.11 -2.85
N ASP A 76 5.16 0.33 -3.41
CA ASP A 76 6.37 0.67 -2.65
C ASP A 76 6.18 1.97 -1.86
N ALA A 77 5.64 3.02 -2.50
CA ALA A 77 5.33 4.28 -1.82
C ALA A 77 4.31 4.09 -0.68
N ARG A 78 3.27 3.27 -0.92
CA ARG A 78 2.27 2.95 0.11
C ARG A 78 2.89 2.16 1.26
N ARG A 79 3.77 1.21 0.96
CA ARG A 79 4.49 0.42 1.96
C ARG A 79 5.36 1.32 2.83
N ALA A 80 6.18 2.18 2.22
CA ALA A 80 7.04 3.12 2.93
C ALA A 80 6.23 4.04 3.87
N LEU A 81 5.06 4.51 3.42
CA LEU A 81 4.16 5.31 4.27
C LEU A 81 3.61 4.53 5.46
N LEU A 82 3.25 3.26 5.27
CA LEU A 82 2.76 2.40 6.37
C LEU A 82 3.88 2.06 7.35
N GLU A 83 5.09 1.77 6.87
CA GLU A 83 6.27 1.53 7.71
C GLU A 83 6.60 2.76 8.56
N ALA A 84 6.63 3.96 7.95
CA ALA A 84 6.84 5.20 8.70
C ALA A 84 5.77 5.45 9.78
N ARG A 85 4.51 5.10 9.50
CA ARG A 85 3.43 5.19 10.50
C ARG A 85 3.60 4.19 11.63
N LEU A 86 4.01 2.96 11.33
CA LEU A 86 4.26 1.94 12.36
C LEU A 86 5.43 2.34 13.25
N ASP A 87 6.50 2.90 12.69
CA ASP A 87 7.65 3.35 13.46
C ASP A 87 7.28 4.53 14.37
N ALA A 88 6.52 5.50 13.88
CA ALA A 88 6.01 6.59 14.72
C ALA A 88 5.14 6.09 15.89
N LEU A 89 4.30 5.07 15.66
CA LEU A 89 3.50 4.45 16.72
C LEU A 89 4.36 3.69 17.72
N ARG A 90 5.39 2.98 17.27
CA ARG A 90 6.34 2.28 18.15
C ARG A 90 7.11 3.27 19.03
N THR A 91 7.66 4.33 18.44
CA THR A 91 8.35 5.38 19.21
C THR A 91 7.41 6.04 20.24
N SER A 92 6.15 6.28 19.86
CA SER A 92 5.15 6.81 20.78
C SER A 92 4.84 5.82 21.92
N HIS A 93 4.70 4.54 21.61
CA HIS A 93 4.46 3.48 22.61
C HIS A 93 5.66 3.31 23.57
N ASP A 94 6.89 3.30 23.05
CA ASP A 94 8.11 3.21 23.84
C ASP A 94 8.31 4.44 24.73
N SER A 95 7.89 5.63 24.27
CA SER A 95 7.90 6.85 25.10
C SER A 95 6.90 6.79 26.25
N ILE A 96 5.79 6.05 26.09
CA ILE A 96 4.77 5.83 27.13
C ILE A 96 5.20 4.72 28.10
N HIS A 97 5.92 3.70 27.60
CA HIS A 97 6.30 2.51 28.36
C HIS A 97 7.77 2.44 28.79
N SER A 98 8.55 3.50 28.62
CA SER A 98 9.89 3.59 29.22
C SER A 98 9.79 3.42 30.74
N PRO A 99 10.17 2.27 31.32
CA PRO A 99 10.11 2.06 32.75
C PRO A 99 11.41 2.60 33.33
N GLY A 100 11.49 3.91 33.52
CA GLY A 100 12.77 4.49 33.96
C GLY A 100 12.81 5.98 34.26
N ALA A 101 11.83 6.58 34.93
CA ALA A 101 11.98 7.98 35.40
C ALA A 101 11.06 8.40 36.57
N GLY A 102 10.46 7.46 37.30
CA GLY A 102 9.51 7.76 38.40
C GLY A 102 9.95 7.32 39.80
N ALA A 103 11.16 6.78 39.97
CA ALA A 103 11.61 6.16 41.23
C ALA A 103 12.74 6.91 41.96
N ALA A 104 13.05 8.16 41.57
CA ALA A 104 14.14 8.93 42.17
C ALA A 104 13.72 10.27 42.80
N ALA A 105 12.44 10.46 43.13
CA ALA A 105 11.97 11.70 43.76
C ALA A 105 11.02 11.47 44.96
N VAL A 106 11.22 10.38 45.72
CA VAL A 106 10.57 10.19 47.03
C VAL A 106 11.63 9.97 48.10
N ALA A 107 12.43 11.00 48.37
CA ALA A 107 13.31 11.03 49.54
C ALA A 107 13.65 12.48 49.93
N ALA A 108 12.62 13.27 50.27
CA ALA A 108 12.76 14.42 51.16
C ALA A 108 11.36 14.86 51.64
N CYS A 109 10.70 13.98 52.40
CA CYS A 109 9.68 14.45 53.34
C CYS A 109 10.46 15.02 54.54
N PRO A 110 10.41 16.33 54.82
CA PRO A 110 10.99 16.85 56.06
C PRO A 110 10.17 16.29 57.24
N PRO A 111 10.81 15.87 58.34
CA PRO A 111 10.06 15.45 59.52
C PRO A 111 9.28 16.67 60.04
N ALA A 112 7.95 16.54 60.04
CA ALA A 112 7.07 17.40 60.80
C ALA A 112 7.16 16.97 62.26
N ASP A 113 8.00 17.62 63.06
CA ASP A 113 7.91 17.51 64.52
C ASP A 113 8.07 18.89 65.18
N GLY A 114 6.90 19.42 65.58
CA GLY A 114 6.67 19.78 66.96
C GLY A 114 7.58 20.84 67.57
N ALA A 115 7.17 22.10 67.43
CA ALA A 115 7.51 23.11 68.40
C ALA A 115 7.01 22.68 69.80
N VAL A 116 7.94 22.45 70.73
CA VAL A 116 7.66 22.64 72.16
C VAL A 116 8.68 23.63 72.68
N ARG A 117 8.24 24.90 72.75
CA ARG A 117 8.91 25.92 73.54
C ARG A 117 8.84 25.51 75.00
N HIS A 118 9.97 25.08 75.56
CA HIS A 118 10.23 25.18 76.99
C HIS A 118 11.30 26.24 77.17
N LEU A 119 10.92 27.39 77.73
CA LEU A 119 11.85 28.32 78.35
C LEU A 119 11.09 29.24 79.32
N ALA A 120 11.49 29.07 80.59
CA ALA A 120 11.31 29.90 81.78
C ALA A 120 9.87 30.09 82.32
#